data_AF-A0A8T7FMQ2-F1
#
_entry.id   AF-A0A8T7FMQ2-F1
#
_cell.length_a   1.000
_cell.length_b   1.000
_cell.length_c   1.000
_cell.angle_alpha   90.00
_cell.angle_beta   90.00
_cell.angle_gamma   90.00
#
_symmetry.space_group_name_H-M   'P 1'
#
loop_
_entity.id
_entity.type
_entity.pdbx_description
1 polymer ?
#
loop_
_entity_poly.entity_id
_entity_poly.type
_entity_poly.pdbx_seq_one_letter_code
_entity_poly.pdbx_strand_id
1 'polypeptide(L)' 'MPLCCWGRTGVDKPVCFISTGLLQESLKWVSGGNEFRVNESKCVAMGDAVCEFIIQKEPIS' A
#
# COMPACT_ATOMS: atom_id res chain seq x y z
N MET A 1 0.04 -15.73 -7.60
CA MET A 1 0.97 -14.60 -7.47
C MET A 1 0.49 -13.75 -6.30
N PRO A 2 1.14 -13.78 -5.13
CA PRO A 2 0.68 -12.98 -4.00
C PRO A 2 1.07 -11.51 -4.25
N LEU A 3 0.07 -10.66 -4.51
CA LEU A 3 0.20 -9.19 -4.62
C LEU A 3 0.63 -8.55 -3.29
N CYS A 4 0.20 -9.18 -2.20
CA CYS A 4 0.55 -8.85 -0.82
C CYS A 4 1.78 -9.68 -0.39
N CYS A 5 2.47 -9.28 0.68
CA CYS A 5 3.74 -9.83 1.17
C CYS A 5 3.66 -11.27 1.74
N TRP A 6 2.73 -12.07 1.24
CA TRP A 6 2.42 -13.42 1.67
C TRP A 6 3.64 -14.34 1.57
N GLY A 7 4.04 -14.94 2.69
CA GLY A 7 5.20 -15.83 2.78
C GLY A 7 6.54 -15.11 3.01
N ARG A 8 6.54 -13.78 3.12
CA ARG A 8 7.70 -13.01 3.63
C ARG A 8 7.49 -12.75 5.11
N THR A 9 8.54 -12.89 5.92
CA THR A 9 8.50 -12.69 7.38
C THR A 9 9.84 -12.14 7.87
N GLY A 10 9.82 -11.40 8.98
CA GLY A 10 11.04 -10.92 9.64
C GLY A 10 11.66 -9.69 8.98
N VAL A 11 10.83 -8.81 8.42
CA VAL A 11 11.27 -7.50 7.91
C VAL A 11 10.96 -6.40 8.91
N ASP A 12 11.84 -5.42 9.06
CA ASP A 12 11.64 -4.28 9.98
C ASP A 12 10.74 -3.17 9.41
N LYS A 13 10.42 -3.25 8.10
CA LYS A 13 9.66 -2.22 7.38
C LYS A 13 8.64 -2.86 6.43
N PRO A 14 7.54 -2.16 6.12
CA PRO A 14 6.56 -2.62 5.14
C PRO A 14 7.21 -2.79 3.76
N VAL A 15 6.90 -3.90 3.08
CA VAL A 15 7.53 -4.27 1.80
C VAL A 15 6.53 -4.46 0.66
N CYS A 16 5.23 -4.14 0.85
CA CYS A 16 4.21 -4.37 -0.18
C CYS A 16 4.14 -3.22 -1.19
N PHE A 17 5.30 -2.84 -1.75
CA PHE A 17 5.43 -1.72 -2.71
C PHE A 17 4.56 -1.90 -3.96
N ILE A 18 4.38 -3.13 -4.44
CA ILE A 18 3.52 -3.43 -5.59
C ILE A 18 2.05 -3.13 -5.27
N SER A 19 1.57 -3.53 -4.09
CA SER A 19 0.20 -3.23 -3.65
C SER A 19 0.01 -1.73 -3.49
N THR A 20 0.96 -1.04 -2.87
CA THR A 20 0.94 0.42 -2.70
C THR A 20 0.91 1.15 -4.05
N GLY A 21 1.77 0.76 -5.00
CA GLY A 21 1.81 1.38 -6.34
C GLY A 21 0.54 1.13 -7.14
N LEU A 22 -0.03 -0.07 -7.07
CA LEU A 22 -1.31 -0.38 -7.71
C LEU A 22 -2.44 0.49 -7.15
N LEU A 23 -2.49 0.67 -5.83
CA LEU A 23 -3.46 1.56 -5.20
C LEU A 23 -3.26 3.01 -5.64
N GLN A 24 -2.02 3.51 -5.65
CA GLN A 24 -1.72 4.87 -6.11
C GLN A 24 -2.21 5.11 -7.54
N GLU A 25 -1.90 4.20 -8.47
CA GLU A 25 -2.29 4.36 -9.88
C GLU A 25 -3.81 4.20 -10.08
N SER A 26 -4.44 3.26 -9.36
CA SER A 26 -5.90 3.10 -9.42
C SER A 26 -6.63 4.36 -8.93
N LEU A 27 -6.15 4.99 -7.86
CA LEU A 27 -6.71 6.23 -7.32
C LEU A 27 -6.48 7.40 -8.28
N LYS A 28 -5.29 7.47 -8.89
CA LYS A 28 -4.97 8.47 -9.91
C LYS A 28 -5.90 8.37 -11.11
N TRP A 29 -6.17 7.15 -11.57
CA TRP A 29 -7.09 6.92 -12.69
C TRP A 29 -8.54 7.28 -12.34
N VAL A 30 -9.05 6.83 -11.19
CA VAL A 30 -10.45 7.11 -10.77
C VAL A 30 -10.69 8.59 -10.49
N SER A 31 -9.67 9.31 -10.00
CA SER A 31 -9.77 10.71 -9.62
C SER A 31 -9.59 11.70 -10.77
N GLY A 32 -9.33 11.21 -11.99
CA GLY A 32 -9.07 12.07 -13.15
C GLY A 32 -7.66 12.65 -13.21
N GLY A 33 -6.70 12.04 -12.52
CA GLY A 33 -5.28 12.42 -12.56
C GLY A 33 -4.70 12.91 -11.23
N ASN A 34 -5.51 13.02 -10.18
CA ASN A 34 -5.06 13.49 -8.87
C ASN A 34 -4.29 12.40 -8.13
N GLU A 35 -3.15 12.76 -7.54
CA GLU A 35 -2.29 11.81 -6.84
C GLU A 35 -2.65 11.74 -5.35
N PHE A 36 -2.88 10.52 -4.85
CA PHE A 36 -3.23 10.29 -3.45
C PHE A 36 -2.08 9.67 -2.69
N ARG A 37 -1.86 10.13 -1.47
CA ARG A 37 -0.86 9.52 -0.60
C ARG A 37 -1.37 8.18 -0.06
N VAL A 38 -0.77 7.10 -0.51
CA VAL A 38 -1.00 5.74 0.00
C VAL A 38 0.22 5.30 0.80
N ASN A 39 0.04 4.96 2.07
CA ASN A 39 1.09 4.40 2.92
C ASN A 39 0.63 3.06 3.51
N GLU A 40 1.50 2.05 3.48
CA GLU A 40 1.30 0.82 4.23
C GLU A 40 1.69 1.06 5.69
N SER A 41 0.73 0.93 6.61
CA SER A 41 0.93 1.16 8.05
C SER A 41 1.20 -0.12 8.84
N LYS A 42 0.67 -1.25 8.38
CA LYS A 42 0.87 -2.58 8.98
C LYS A 42 1.23 -3.56 7.89
N CYS A 43 2.06 -4.54 8.20
CA CYS A 43 2.49 -5.54 7.23
C CYS A 43 2.59 -6.92 7.85
N VAL A 44 2.00 -7.93 7.21
CA VAL A 44 2.12 -9.33 7.67
C VAL A 44 3.58 -9.78 7.74
N ALA A 45 4.43 -9.24 6.87
CA ALA A 45 5.85 -9.57 6.87
C ALA A 45 6.61 -9.02 8.09
N MET A 46 6.08 -7.96 8.72
CA MET A 46 6.59 -7.43 10.00
C MET A 46 6.07 -8.22 11.21
N GLY A 47 5.15 -9.17 11.02
CA GLY A 47 4.49 -9.91 12.09
C GLY A 47 3.11 -9.36 12.47
N ASP A 48 2.56 -8.39 11.73
CA ASP A 48 1.18 -7.94 11.93
C ASP A 48 0.17 -8.99 11.43
N ALA A 49 -1.07 -8.91 11.92
CA ALA A 49 -2.13 -9.84 11.49
C ALA A 49 -2.55 -9.64 10.02
N VAL A 50 -2.46 -8.41 9.52
CA VAL A 50 -2.89 -8.01 8.16
C VAL A 50 -2.01 -6.88 7.61
N CYS A 51 -1.98 -6.73 6.29
CA CYS A 51 -1.45 -5.53 5.66
C CYS A 51 -2.52 -4.43 5.64
N GLU A 52 -2.21 -3.27 6.23
CA GLU A 52 -3.13 -2.13 6.33
C GLU A 52 -2.58 -0.97 5.49
N PHE A 53 -3.40 -0.45 4.59
CA PHE A 53 -3.05 0.67 3.71
C PHE A 53 -3.89 1.89 4.09
N ILE A 54 -3.22 2.98 4.46
CA ILE A 54 -3.85 4.26 4.80
C ILE A 54 -3.78 5.15 3.56
N ILE A 55 -4.96 5.53 3.06
CA ILE A 55 -5.14 6.42 1.92
C ILE A 55 -5.62 7.76 2.47
N GLN A 56 -4.88 8.84 2.20
CA GLN A 56 -5.33 10.18 2.58
C GLN A 56 -6.47 10.65 1.67
N LYS A 57 -7.44 11.38 2.24
CA LYS A 57 -8.62 11.87 1.49
C LYS A 57 -8.30 13.08 0.62
N GLU A 58 -7.30 13.85 1.03
CA GLU A 58 -6.84 15.02 0.30
C GLU A 58 -5.77 14.60 -0.71
N PRO A 59 -5.93 14.97 -2.00
CA PRO A 59 -4.91 14.72 -3.00
C PRO A 59 -3.69 15.60 -2.76
N ILE A 60 -2.53 15.12 -3.19
CA ILE A 60 -1.25 15.83 -3.09
C ILE A 60 -1.12 16.84 -4.24
N SER A 61 -1.64 16.50 -5.42
CA SER A 61 -1.63 17.32 -6.63
C SER A 61 -2.76 16.93 -7.58
#